data_AF-A0A2E5CA01-F1
#
_entry.id   AF-A0A2E5CA01-F1
#
_cell.length_a   1.000
_cell.length_b   1.000
_cell.length_c   1.000
_cell.angle_alpha   90.00
_cell.angle_beta   90.00
_cell.angle_gamma   90.00
#
_symmetry.space_group_name_H-M   'P 1'
#
loop_
_entity.id
_entity.type
_entity.pdbx_description
1 polymer ?
#
loop_
_entity_poly.entity_id
_entity_poly.type
_entity_poly.pdbx_seq_one_letter_code
_entity_poly.pdbx_strand_id
1 'polypeptide(L)'
;MKKLINVTTAIILTLAATGCKNEEETGLTTGSANYPVNLSMGSYTVAKTSPLDFLIPSAYAAISDLKFCFKRLRFKRDLPDGQVDTSEDNVDLELAQVNMNTSGVALGQVSVPADTYKRIEFDLEPNCGGLGENSVDLANDWGVHTSSSTITIKFEGTFIVDGQENLELGVQNIIDAANAYDGVGSLKDALEAVSGVL
;
A
#
# COMPACT_ATOMS: atom_id res chain seq x y z
N MET A 1 34.86 33.15 -61.92
CA MET A 1 33.67 32.75 -61.13
C MET A 1 33.86 31.32 -60.64
N LYS A 2 34.21 31.15 -59.37
CA LYS A 2 34.27 29.85 -58.68
C LYS A 2 33.58 30.07 -57.33
N LYS A 3 32.41 29.44 -57.15
CA LYS A 3 31.70 29.41 -55.86
C LYS A 3 32.51 28.56 -54.90
N LEU A 4 33.03 29.15 -53.82
CA LEU A 4 33.46 28.40 -52.64
C LEU A 4 32.22 28.15 -51.78
N ILE A 5 31.88 26.88 -51.58
CA ILE A 5 30.88 26.43 -50.64
C ILE A 5 31.56 26.39 -49.27
N ASN A 6 31.05 27.21 -48.35
CA ASN A 6 31.46 27.20 -46.95
C ASN A 6 30.75 26.01 -46.29
N VAL A 7 31.48 24.94 -45.97
CA VAL A 7 30.95 23.80 -45.22
C VAL A 7 31.22 24.05 -43.74
N THR A 8 30.21 24.51 -43.04
CA THR A 8 30.23 24.66 -41.58
C THR A 8 30.09 23.27 -40.96
N THR A 9 31.21 22.66 -40.56
CA THR A 9 31.19 21.41 -39.79
C THR A 9 30.76 21.72 -38.36
N ALA A 10 29.53 21.35 -38.00
CA ALA A 10 29.07 21.36 -36.61
C ALA A 10 29.71 20.16 -35.88
N ILE A 11 30.57 20.45 -34.91
CA ILE A 11 31.08 19.45 -33.96
C ILE A 11 29.95 19.23 -32.93
N ILE A 12 29.25 18.10 -33.03
CA ILE A 12 28.35 17.64 -31.97
C ILE A 12 29.23 17.02 -30.89
N LEU A 13 29.32 17.71 -29.75
CA LEU A 13 29.97 17.23 -28.54
C LEU A 13 28.95 16.34 -27.79
N THR A 14 28.98 15.02 -28.02
CA THR A 14 28.24 14.06 -27.19
C THR A 14 28.97 13.92 -25.85
N LEU A 15 28.37 14.44 -24.77
CA LEU A 15 28.82 14.09 -23.42
C LEU A 15 28.54 12.60 -23.20
N ALA A 16 29.60 11.81 -23.13
CA ALA A 16 29.57 10.46 -22.60
C ALA A 16 29.38 10.53 -21.08
N ALA A 17 28.19 10.21 -20.59
CA ALA A 17 28.00 9.78 -19.21
C ALA A 17 28.34 8.29 -19.14
N THR A 18 29.61 7.99 -18.87
CA THR A 18 30.11 6.65 -18.59
C THR A 18 29.91 6.28 -17.12
N GLY A 19 29.38 5.07 -16.87
CA GLY A 19 29.65 4.26 -15.68
C GLY A 19 28.48 4.19 -14.69
N CYS A 20 27.48 3.34 -14.90
CA CYS A 20 27.43 1.89 -14.58
C CYS A 20 27.35 1.58 -13.08
N LYS A 21 26.19 1.08 -12.65
CA LYS A 21 26.06 -0.18 -11.91
C LYS A 21 24.65 -0.74 -12.14
N ASN A 22 24.60 -1.77 -12.99
CA ASN A 22 23.56 -2.78 -12.93
C ASN A 22 23.81 -3.53 -11.62
N GLU A 23 22.97 -3.34 -10.60
CA GLU A 23 22.96 -4.21 -9.43
C GLU A 23 21.97 -5.34 -9.72
N GLU A 24 22.56 -6.46 -10.14
CA GLU A 24 22.15 -7.83 -9.87
C GLU A 24 20.64 -8.15 -9.85
N GLU A 25 20.21 -8.65 -11.01
CA GLU A 25 19.35 -9.83 -11.13
C GLU A 25 19.71 -10.85 -10.02
N THR A 26 18.96 -10.81 -8.92
CA THR A 26 19.02 -11.82 -7.86
C THR A 26 17.79 -12.71 -8.00
N GLY A 27 17.93 -13.71 -8.87
CA GLY A 27 17.09 -14.92 -8.85
C GLY A 27 15.70 -14.79 -9.48
N LEU A 28 15.61 -14.37 -10.75
CA LEU A 28 14.42 -14.69 -11.53
C LEU A 28 14.39 -16.20 -11.79
N THR A 29 13.58 -16.90 -11.02
CA THR A 29 13.11 -18.23 -11.41
C THR A 29 12.33 -18.08 -12.73
N THR A 30 12.60 -19.01 -13.64
CA THR A 30 12.03 -19.09 -14.99
C THR A 30 10.50 -18.91 -15.04
N GLY A 31 10.00 -17.92 -15.79
CA GLY A 31 8.79 -18.11 -16.62
C GLY A 31 7.54 -17.22 -16.45
N SER A 32 7.41 -16.37 -15.43
CA SER A 32 6.22 -15.48 -15.31
C SER A 32 6.53 -14.04 -15.74
N ALA A 33 5.68 -13.47 -16.60
CA ALA A 33 5.72 -12.05 -16.91
C ALA A 33 5.33 -11.24 -15.67
N ASN A 34 5.98 -10.09 -15.43
CA ASN A 34 5.53 -9.14 -14.41
C ASN A 34 4.63 -8.09 -15.06
N TYR A 35 3.52 -7.77 -14.41
CA TYR A 35 2.54 -6.80 -14.90
C TYR A 35 2.33 -5.64 -13.91
N PRO A 36 2.05 -4.44 -14.42
CA PRO A 36 1.75 -3.29 -13.57
C PRO A 36 0.37 -3.44 -12.92
N VAL A 37 0.31 -3.29 -11.60
CA VAL A 37 -0.92 -3.28 -10.81
C VAL A 37 -1.06 -1.90 -10.15
N ASN A 38 -2.13 -1.18 -10.48
CA ASN A 38 -2.47 0.07 -9.79
C ASN A 38 -3.21 -0.27 -8.50
N LEU A 39 -2.69 0.22 -7.37
CA LEU A 39 -3.22 -0.05 -6.04
C LEU A 39 -4.03 1.14 -5.54
N SER A 40 -5.20 0.86 -4.98
CA SER A 40 -5.97 1.83 -4.21
C SER A 40 -6.67 1.18 -3.03
N MET A 41 -6.78 1.92 -1.93
CA MET A 41 -7.75 1.63 -0.88
C MET A 41 -9.13 2.07 -1.36
N GLY A 42 -10.10 1.18 -1.30
CA GLY A 42 -11.47 1.45 -1.71
C GLY A 42 -12.17 2.48 -0.83
N SER A 43 -13.29 2.99 -1.31
CA SER A 43 -14.16 3.86 -0.51
C SER A 43 -14.70 3.11 0.71
N TYR A 44 -15.00 3.84 1.78
CA TYR A 44 -15.59 3.27 2.98
C TYR A 44 -16.62 4.20 3.57
N THR A 45 -17.52 3.60 4.33
CA THR A 45 -18.48 4.35 5.14
C THR A 45 -17.97 4.42 6.56
N VAL A 46 -17.91 5.63 7.12
CA VAL A 46 -17.90 5.75 8.58
C VAL A 46 -19.33 5.48 9.04
N ALA A 47 -19.48 4.70 10.11
CA ALA A 47 -20.78 4.53 10.74
C ALA A 47 -21.32 5.93 11.05
N LYS A 48 -22.32 6.39 10.29
CA LYS A 48 -23.04 7.61 10.64
C LYS A 48 -23.82 7.28 11.89
N THR A 49 -23.56 8.06 12.93
CA THR A 49 -24.50 8.27 14.02
C THR A 49 -25.92 8.26 13.45
N SER A 50 -26.75 7.35 13.97
CA SER A 50 -28.12 7.20 13.48
C SER A 50 -28.84 8.55 13.47
N PRO A 51 -29.84 8.81 12.61
CA PRO A 51 -30.64 10.04 12.69
C PRO A 51 -31.38 10.23 14.04
N LEU A 52 -31.32 9.24 14.93
CA LEU A 52 -31.80 9.27 16.31
C LEU A 52 -30.75 9.69 17.35
N ASP A 53 -29.52 10.00 16.94
CA ASP A 53 -28.39 10.37 17.82
C ASP A 53 -28.61 11.71 18.57
N PHE A 54 -29.67 12.45 18.22
CA PHE A 54 -30.16 13.60 18.96
C PHE A 54 -30.82 13.23 20.31
N LEU A 55 -31.35 12.01 20.45
CA LEU A 55 -32.18 11.61 21.61
C LEU A 55 -31.48 10.64 22.55
N ILE A 56 -30.50 9.90 22.05
CA ILE A 56 -29.65 8.99 22.82
C ILE A 56 -28.29 9.11 22.14
N PRO A 57 -27.21 9.53 22.83
CA PRO A 57 -25.86 9.43 22.27
C PRO A 57 -25.64 7.94 21.98
N SER A 58 -25.77 7.55 20.73
CA SER A 58 -25.38 6.24 20.29
C SER A 58 -23.86 6.24 20.31
N ALA A 59 -23.29 5.40 21.16
CA ALA A 59 -21.85 5.28 21.39
C ALA A 59 -21.13 4.62 20.18
N TYR A 60 -21.48 5.02 18.96
CA TYR A 60 -20.88 4.54 17.73
C TYR A 60 -20.10 5.70 17.12
N ALA A 61 -18.80 5.62 17.39
CA ALA A 61 -17.81 6.62 17.06
C ALA A 61 -17.75 6.90 15.55
N ALA A 62 -17.30 8.09 15.14
CA ALA A 62 -16.82 8.34 13.79
C ALA A 62 -15.29 8.50 13.80
N ILE A 63 -14.61 7.92 12.81
CA ILE A 63 -13.19 8.23 12.56
C ILE A 63 -13.10 9.64 11.97
N SER A 64 -12.31 10.49 12.64
CA SER A 64 -12.04 11.87 12.23
C SER A 64 -10.73 12.01 11.45
N ASP A 65 -9.72 11.19 11.77
CA ASP A 65 -8.44 11.12 11.05
C ASP A 65 -7.88 9.70 11.22
N LEU A 66 -7.38 9.10 10.14
CA LEU A 66 -6.70 7.80 10.18
C LEU A 66 -5.56 7.80 9.18
N LYS A 67 -4.35 7.61 9.68
CA LYS A 67 -3.14 7.64 8.88
C LYS A 67 -2.37 6.35 9.03
N PHE A 68 -1.92 5.80 7.91
CA PHE A 68 -1.14 4.59 7.84
C PHE A 68 0.23 4.83 7.22
N CYS A 69 1.24 4.20 7.79
CA CYS A 69 2.61 4.33 7.38
C CYS A 69 3.07 3.06 6.66
N PHE A 70 2.73 2.93 5.37
CA PHE A 70 3.01 1.74 4.57
C PHE A 70 4.51 1.60 4.25
N LYS A 71 5.11 0.44 4.56
CA LYS A 71 6.52 0.14 4.26
C LYS A 71 6.73 -1.03 3.34
N ARG A 72 5.94 -2.08 3.49
CA ARG A 72 6.11 -3.29 2.69
C ARG A 72 4.77 -3.83 2.27
N LEU A 73 4.71 -4.28 1.03
CA LEU A 73 3.60 -4.98 0.42
C LEU A 73 4.03 -6.40 0.10
N ARG A 74 3.18 -7.37 0.39
CA ARG A 74 3.41 -8.78 0.08
C ARG A 74 2.19 -9.37 -0.58
N PHE A 75 2.40 -10.01 -1.72
CA PHE A 75 1.39 -10.82 -2.38
C PHE A 75 1.59 -12.28 -1.99
N LYS A 76 0.56 -12.93 -1.44
CA LYS A 76 0.62 -14.31 -0.96
C LYS A 76 -0.23 -15.22 -1.84
N ARG A 77 0.40 -16.24 -2.40
CA ARG A 77 -0.22 -17.24 -3.27
C ARG A 77 -0.94 -18.30 -2.43
N ASP A 78 -1.92 -18.96 -3.04
CA ASP A 78 -2.47 -20.20 -2.47
C ASP A 78 -1.48 -21.32 -2.76
N LEU A 79 -0.67 -21.69 -1.78
CA LEU A 79 0.23 -22.82 -1.94
C LEU A 79 -0.42 -24.09 -1.39
N PRO A 80 -0.31 -25.22 -2.12
CA PRO A 80 -0.73 -26.51 -1.58
C PRO A 80 -0.06 -26.80 -0.23
N ASP A 81 -0.77 -27.49 0.66
CA ASP A 81 -0.27 -27.88 1.99
C ASP A 81 1.15 -28.47 1.92
N GLY A 82 2.06 -27.89 2.69
CA GLY A 82 3.46 -28.33 2.79
C GLY A 82 4.43 -27.63 1.83
N GLN A 83 3.96 -26.74 0.94
CA GLN A 83 4.83 -25.83 0.22
C GLN A 83 4.99 -24.52 0.98
N VAL A 84 6.24 -24.11 1.18
CA VAL A 84 6.58 -22.79 1.70
C VAL A 84 6.83 -21.89 0.49
N ASP A 85 6.17 -20.74 0.46
CA ASP A 85 6.45 -19.73 -0.56
C ASP A 85 7.85 -19.19 -0.31
N THR A 86 8.83 -19.62 -1.11
CA THR A 86 10.19 -19.09 -1.05
C THR A 86 10.36 -17.87 -1.93
N SER A 87 9.38 -17.57 -2.80
CA SER A 87 9.27 -16.27 -3.46
C SER A 87 8.58 -15.31 -2.48
N GLU A 88 9.36 -14.73 -1.57
CA GLU A 88 8.91 -13.51 -0.93
C GLU A 88 8.90 -12.40 -1.99
N ASP A 89 7.78 -12.29 -2.73
CA ASP A 89 7.46 -11.14 -3.58
C ASP A 89 7.14 -9.94 -2.67
N ASN A 90 8.15 -9.55 -1.86
CA ASN A 90 8.13 -8.38 -1.01
C ASN A 90 8.40 -7.17 -1.88
N VAL A 91 7.43 -6.28 -1.97
CA VAL A 91 7.61 -4.97 -2.60
C VAL A 91 7.72 -3.96 -1.48
N ASP A 92 8.93 -3.43 -1.27
CA ASP A 92 9.09 -2.29 -0.37
C ASP A 92 8.40 -1.08 -1.00
N LEU A 93 7.53 -0.46 -0.21
CA LEU A 93 6.74 0.69 -0.59
C LEU A 93 7.38 1.94 0.02
N GLU A 94 7.83 2.85 -0.84
CA GLU A 94 8.25 4.19 -0.42
C GLU A 94 7.06 5.15 -0.39
N LEU A 95 6.00 4.75 0.30
CA LEU A 95 4.86 5.62 0.54
C LEU A 95 5.14 6.45 1.79
N ALA A 96 4.95 7.77 1.67
CA ALA A 96 4.86 8.62 2.86
C ALA A 96 3.65 8.18 3.71
N GLN A 97 3.44 8.83 4.86
CA GLN A 97 2.25 8.58 5.64
C GLN A 97 0.99 8.88 4.82
N VAL A 98 0.13 7.88 4.65
CA VAL A 98 -1.07 7.95 3.82
C VAL A 98 -2.27 8.28 4.71
N ASN A 99 -2.96 9.38 4.39
CA ASN A 99 -4.22 9.72 5.06
C ASN A 99 -5.40 9.00 4.40
N MET A 100 -6.13 8.22 5.19
CA MET A 100 -7.35 7.54 4.76
C MET A 100 -8.47 8.56 4.60
N ASN A 101 -9.19 8.47 3.49
CA ASN A 101 -10.39 9.28 3.27
C ASN A 101 -11.53 8.41 2.76
N THR A 102 -12.76 8.82 3.03
CA THR A 102 -13.97 8.03 2.72
C THR A 102 -14.18 7.75 1.23
N SER A 103 -13.57 8.54 0.35
CA SER A 103 -13.68 8.39 -1.11
C SER A 103 -12.68 7.39 -1.68
N GLY A 104 -11.78 6.84 -0.85
CA GLY A 104 -10.69 5.96 -1.27
C GLY A 104 -9.37 6.71 -1.47
N VAL A 105 -8.29 5.94 -1.55
CA VAL A 105 -6.92 6.49 -1.60
C VAL A 105 -6.09 5.72 -2.63
N ALA A 106 -5.46 6.43 -3.57
CA ALA A 106 -4.49 5.81 -4.47
C ALA A 106 -3.17 5.56 -3.73
N LEU A 107 -2.64 4.34 -3.83
CA LEU A 107 -1.37 3.93 -3.22
C LEU A 107 -0.22 3.86 -4.24
N GLY A 108 -0.51 4.03 -5.54
CA GLY A 108 0.49 4.01 -6.60
C GLY A 108 0.46 2.72 -7.41
N GLN A 109 1.57 2.40 -8.08
CA GLN A 109 1.68 1.25 -8.97
C GLN A 109 2.86 0.37 -8.55
N VAL A 110 2.65 -0.94 -8.62
CA VAL A 110 3.68 -1.95 -8.36
C VAL A 110 3.76 -2.95 -9.50
N SER A 111 4.91 -3.58 -9.67
CA SER A 111 5.11 -4.64 -10.67
C SER A 111 4.97 -5.99 -9.97
N VAL A 112 4.02 -6.81 -10.43
CA VAL A 112 3.65 -8.08 -9.78
C VAL A 112 3.74 -9.21 -10.80
N PRO A 113 4.37 -10.35 -10.46
CA PRO A 113 4.35 -11.54 -11.31
C PRO A 113 2.93 -11.99 -11.67
N ALA A 114 2.80 -12.58 -12.86
CA ALA A 114 1.56 -13.21 -13.27
C ALA A 114 1.28 -14.44 -12.40
N ASP A 115 0.25 -14.36 -11.56
CA ASP A 115 -0.22 -15.46 -10.72
C ASP A 115 -1.61 -15.19 -10.12
N THR A 116 -2.13 -16.15 -9.36
CA THR A 116 -3.32 -16.03 -8.50
C THR A 116 -2.89 -15.88 -7.04
N TYR A 117 -3.27 -14.76 -6.44
CA TYR A 117 -3.01 -14.41 -5.06
C TYR A 117 -4.27 -14.53 -4.21
N LYS A 118 -4.14 -15.03 -2.98
CA LYS A 118 -5.26 -15.19 -2.03
C LYS A 118 -5.25 -14.19 -0.89
N ARG A 119 -4.07 -13.64 -0.62
CA ARG A 119 -3.90 -12.63 0.42
C ARG A 119 -2.91 -11.58 -0.01
N ILE A 120 -3.19 -10.36 0.37
CA ILE A 120 -2.26 -9.24 0.26
C ILE A 120 -2.03 -8.70 1.66
N GLU A 121 -0.77 -8.43 1.99
CA GLU A 121 -0.39 -7.92 3.30
C GLU A 121 0.39 -6.62 3.16
N PHE A 122 0.05 -5.66 4.00
CA PHE A 122 0.80 -4.43 4.16
C PHE A 122 1.42 -4.40 5.56
N ASP A 123 2.74 -4.27 5.63
CA ASP A 123 3.40 -3.93 6.88
C ASP A 123 3.43 -2.40 7.02
N LEU A 124 2.87 -1.95 8.13
CA LEU A 124 2.96 -0.59 8.61
C LEU A 124 4.09 -0.52 9.63
N GLU A 125 5.04 0.37 9.46
CA GLU A 125 6.14 0.54 10.41
C GLU A 125 6.32 2.03 10.72
N PRO A 126 6.88 2.39 11.88
CA PRO A 126 7.24 3.78 12.14
C PRO A 126 8.25 4.31 11.10
N ASN A 127 8.40 5.64 11.01
CA ASN A 127 9.38 6.32 10.17
C ASN A 127 9.12 6.23 8.64
N CYS A 128 7.91 6.59 8.17
CA CYS A 128 7.67 6.77 6.73
C CYS A 128 8.29 8.05 6.21
N GLY A 129 9.30 7.91 5.34
CA GLY A 129 9.90 9.01 4.61
C GLY A 129 10.46 10.15 5.48
N GLY A 130 10.76 9.89 6.77
CA GLY A 130 11.21 10.92 7.72
C GLY A 130 10.15 11.90 8.20
N LEU A 131 8.86 11.64 7.94
CA LEU A 131 7.75 12.56 8.23
C LEU A 131 6.75 12.06 9.29
N GLY A 132 6.93 10.86 9.85
CA GLY A 132 6.06 10.34 10.91
C GLY A 132 6.77 9.32 11.80
N GLU A 133 6.60 9.43 13.12
CA GLU A 133 7.21 8.53 14.11
C GLU A 133 6.38 7.27 14.38
N ASN A 134 5.13 7.23 13.89
CA ASN A 134 4.15 6.20 14.19
C ASN A 134 3.80 5.39 12.94
N SER A 135 3.53 4.10 13.12
CA SER A 135 2.97 3.23 12.08
C SER A 135 1.50 3.56 11.79
N VAL A 136 0.76 3.99 12.82
CA VAL A 136 -0.64 4.39 12.75
C VAL A 136 -0.88 5.61 13.62
N ASP A 137 -1.58 6.61 13.08
CA ASP A 137 -2.22 7.67 13.85
C ASP A 137 -3.73 7.60 13.63
N LEU A 138 -4.50 7.60 14.72
CA LEU A 138 -5.95 7.46 14.72
C LEU A 138 -6.54 8.55 15.61
N ALA A 139 -7.48 9.31 15.08
CA ALA A 139 -8.36 10.18 15.86
C ALA A 139 -9.80 9.72 15.64
N ASN A 140 -10.45 9.24 16.70
CA ASN A 140 -11.85 8.86 16.73
C ASN A 140 -12.53 9.52 17.94
N ASP A 141 -13.78 9.17 18.21
CA ASP A 141 -14.53 9.77 19.33
C ASP A 141 -14.03 9.33 20.72
N TRP A 142 -13.18 8.30 20.80
CA TRP A 142 -12.53 7.86 22.03
C TRP A 142 -11.24 8.63 22.33
N GLY A 143 -10.70 9.33 21.33
CA GLY A 143 -9.55 10.22 21.46
C GLY A 143 -8.56 10.08 20.32
N VAL A 144 -7.32 10.49 20.60
CA VAL A 144 -6.19 10.36 19.70
C VAL A 144 -5.32 9.21 20.18
N HIS A 145 -5.11 8.24 19.30
CA HIS A 145 -4.37 7.02 19.54
C HIS A 145 -3.26 6.91 18.49
N THR A 146 -2.08 6.47 18.92
CA THR A 146 -0.95 6.26 18.03
C THR A 146 -0.31 4.92 18.34
N SER A 147 0.32 4.32 17.33
CA SER A 147 1.14 3.12 17.50
C SER A 147 2.48 3.32 16.80
N SER A 148 3.56 2.93 17.47
CA SER A 148 4.91 2.84 16.89
C SER A 148 5.33 1.40 16.58
N SER A 149 4.42 0.43 16.77
CA SER A 149 4.70 -0.99 16.50
C SER A 149 4.59 -1.30 15.02
N THR A 150 5.33 -2.29 14.53
CA THR A 150 5.07 -2.88 13.21
C THR A 150 3.69 -3.55 13.22
N ILE A 151 2.81 -3.21 12.26
CA ILE A 151 1.44 -3.72 12.14
C ILE A 151 1.24 -4.31 10.76
N THR A 152 0.76 -5.55 10.66
CA THR A 152 0.47 -6.21 9.39
C THR A 152 -1.03 -6.17 9.12
N ILE A 153 -1.45 -5.34 8.16
CA ILE A 153 -2.84 -5.32 7.66
C ILE A 153 -2.98 -6.34 6.54
N LYS A 154 -4.03 -7.17 6.61
CA LYS A 154 -4.29 -8.26 5.68
C LYS A 154 -5.54 -8.00 4.87
N PHE A 155 -5.50 -8.40 3.60
CA PHE A 155 -6.65 -8.41 2.69
C PHE A 155 -6.79 -9.81 2.14
N GLU A 156 -7.95 -10.42 2.31
CA GLU A 156 -8.21 -11.80 1.88
C GLU A 156 -9.22 -11.83 0.74
N GLY A 157 -9.04 -12.80 -0.16
CA GLY A 157 -9.93 -12.99 -1.31
C GLY A 157 -9.21 -13.71 -2.44
N THR A 158 -9.45 -13.33 -3.68
CA THR A 158 -8.72 -13.87 -4.83
C THR A 158 -8.46 -12.76 -5.83
N PHE A 159 -7.19 -12.53 -6.14
CA PHE A 159 -6.73 -11.56 -7.11
C PHE A 159 -5.87 -12.28 -8.15
N ILE A 160 -6.20 -12.10 -9.43
CA ILE A 160 -5.48 -12.75 -10.54
C ILE A 160 -4.75 -11.67 -11.31
N VAL A 161 -3.45 -11.90 -11.55
CA VAL A 161 -2.60 -11.05 -12.37
C VAL A 161 -2.29 -11.80 -13.65
N ASP A 162 -2.89 -11.39 -14.77
CA ASP A 162 -2.59 -11.90 -16.12
C ASP A 162 -2.33 -10.78 -17.15
N GLY A 163 -2.34 -9.53 -16.67
CA GLY A 163 -2.20 -8.31 -17.46
C GLY A 163 -2.07 -7.06 -16.58
N GLN A 164 -2.24 -5.88 -17.18
CA GLN A 164 -2.32 -4.64 -16.43
C GLN A 164 -3.65 -4.59 -15.66
N GLU A 165 -3.57 -4.52 -14.33
CA GLU A 165 -4.73 -4.61 -13.44
C GLU A 165 -4.89 -3.39 -12.55
N ASN A 166 -6.12 -3.17 -12.09
CA ASN A 166 -6.43 -2.24 -10.99
C ASN A 166 -6.92 -3.06 -9.80
N LEU A 167 -6.25 -2.91 -8.67
CA LEU A 167 -6.59 -3.59 -7.43
C LEU A 167 -7.11 -2.57 -6.42
N GLU A 168 -8.40 -2.69 -6.14
CA GLU A 168 -9.07 -1.92 -5.09
C GLU A 168 -9.21 -2.78 -3.83
N LEU A 169 -8.62 -2.32 -2.73
CA LEU A 169 -8.57 -3.01 -1.46
C LEU A 169 -9.75 -2.56 -0.59
N GLY A 170 -10.67 -3.46 -0.27
CA GLY A 170 -11.82 -3.19 0.58
C GLY A 170 -11.41 -3.03 2.04
N VAL A 171 -11.54 -1.82 2.59
CA VAL A 171 -11.04 -1.46 3.93
C VAL A 171 -12.08 -1.41 5.04
N GLN A 172 -13.37 -1.64 4.76
CA GLN A 172 -14.46 -1.40 5.74
C GLN A 172 -14.22 -2.07 7.09
N ASN A 173 -13.81 -3.35 7.12
CA ASN A 173 -13.55 -4.06 8.38
C ASN A 173 -12.40 -3.44 9.20
N ILE A 174 -11.39 -2.91 8.51
CA ILE A 174 -10.23 -2.24 9.14
C ILE A 174 -10.67 -0.89 9.73
N ILE A 175 -11.51 -0.16 9.00
CA ILE A 175 -12.13 1.09 9.44
C ILE A 175 -13.02 0.83 10.67
N ASP A 176 -13.85 -0.20 10.65
CA ASP A 176 -14.73 -0.54 11.76
C ASP A 176 -13.93 -0.90 13.03
N ALA A 177 -12.83 -1.65 12.88
CA ALA A 177 -11.93 -1.98 14.00
C ALA A 177 -11.22 -0.74 14.57
N ALA A 178 -10.69 0.13 13.71
CA ALA A 178 -10.07 1.38 14.13
C ALA A 178 -11.09 2.31 14.83
N ASN A 179 -12.31 2.34 14.34
CA ASN A 179 -13.37 3.18 14.88
C ASN A 179 -13.86 2.69 16.25
N ALA A 180 -13.90 1.36 16.45
CA ALA A 180 -14.29 0.74 17.70
C ALA A 180 -13.20 0.75 18.78
N TYR A 181 -11.96 1.09 18.44
CA TYR A 181 -10.85 1.11 19.40
C TYR A 181 -11.01 2.26 20.41
N ASP A 182 -11.13 1.89 21.68
CA ASP A 182 -11.40 2.79 22.81
C ASP A 182 -10.15 3.14 23.63
N GLY A 183 -8.96 2.73 23.16
CA GLY A 183 -7.70 2.89 23.87
C GLY A 183 -7.37 1.75 24.85
N VAL A 184 -8.25 0.76 25.02
CA VAL A 184 -7.97 -0.41 25.87
C VAL A 184 -7.29 -1.50 25.05
N GLY A 185 -6.15 -1.98 25.54
CA GLY A 185 -5.34 -2.97 24.84
C GLY A 185 -4.52 -2.36 23.70
N SER A 186 -4.08 -3.21 22.78
CA SER A 186 -3.14 -2.86 21.72
C SER A 186 -3.89 -2.49 20.43
N LEU A 187 -3.66 -1.27 19.92
CA LEU A 187 -4.17 -0.85 18.60
C LEU A 187 -3.65 -1.77 17.48
N LYS A 188 -2.42 -2.28 17.61
CA LYS A 188 -1.88 -3.30 16.71
C LYS A 188 -2.77 -4.53 16.70
N ASP A 189 -3.09 -5.07 17.87
CA ASP A 189 -3.86 -6.31 17.98
C ASP A 189 -5.28 -6.12 17.41
N ALA A 190 -5.89 -4.94 17.63
CA ALA A 190 -7.19 -4.60 17.07
C ALA A 190 -7.18 -4.59 15.53
N LEU A 191 -6.15 -4.03 14.91
CA LEU A 191 -6.04 -3.93 13.45
C LEU A 191 -5.61 -5.27 12.80
N GLU A 192 -4.74 -6.04 13.46
CA GLU A 192 -4.27 -7.33 12.93
C GLU A 192 -5.29 -8.46 13.10
N ALA A 193 -6.29 -8.29 13.97
CA ALA A 193 -7.37 -9.24 14.18
C ALA A 193 -8.41 -9.23 13.05
N VAL A 194 -8.43 -8.19 12.22
CA VAL A 194 -9.37 -8.05 11.11
C VAL A 194 -8.65 -8.16 9.76
N SER A 195 -9.42 -8.45 8.72
CA SER A 195 -8.92 -8.47 7.35
C SER A 195 -9.87 -7.69 6.44
N GLY A 196 -9.28 -6.92 5.53
CA GLY A 196 -9.98 -6.33 4.40
C GLY A 196 -10.30 -7.37 3.33
N VAL A 197 -10.91 -6.91 2.25
CA VAL A 197 -11.39 -7.73 1.14
C VAL A 197 -10.60 -7.41 -0.13
N LEU A 198 -10.27 -8.44 -0.91
CA LEU A 198 -9.75 -8.32 -2.28
C LEU A 198 -10.86 -8.29 -3.32
#